data_AF-C0W2C8-F1
#
_entry.id   AF-C0W2C8-F1
#
_cell.length_a   1.000
_cell.length_b   1.000
_cell.length_c   1.000
_cell.angle_alpha   90.00
_cell.angle_beta   90.00
_cell.angle_gamma   90.00
#
_symmetry.space_group_name_H-M   'P 1'
#
loop_
_entity.id
_entity.type
_entity.pdbx_description
1 polymer ?
#
loop_
_entity_poly.entity_id
_entity_poly.type
_entity_poly.pdbx_seq_one_letter_code
_entity_poly.pdbx_strand_id
1 'polypeptide(L)'
;MARAEDEEIGRHVARLRAEIGLTLDNVADKMTERGHSWRQSTAWKVEHGERVLRASEVTALAEVLDVSVFNLLNTPSDKARRASTYATDVVRASDELRLSIGKLLDARVAWRLVSSDERDALREFNERTQEGDDAPLAIDAMSVGMVVAESLALWQEKKKGTAIERLMPDAVTGDGIVAL
;
A
#
# COMPACT_ATOMS: atom_id res chain seq x y z
N MET A 1 -22.60 -15.51 22.80
CA MET A 1 -21.69 -14.51 22.19
C MET A 1 -20.98 -15.20 21.05
N ALA A 2 -20.96 -14.59 19.86
CA ALA A 2 -20.17 -15.09 18.73
C ALA A 2 -18.68 -15.06 19.10
N ARG A 3 -17.88 -16.02 18.61
CA ARG A 3 -16.42 -15.94 18.76
C ARG A 3 -15.89 -14.94 17.73
N ALA A 4 -14.82 -14.22 18.06
CA ALA A 4 -14.18 -13.26 17.16
C ALA A 4 -13.82 -13.88 15.79
N GLU A 5 -13.51 -15.17 15.78
CA GLU A 5 -13.22 -15.98 14.58
C GLU A 5 -14.46 -16.13 13.68
N ASP A 6 -15.66 -16.35 14.25
CA ASP A 6 -16.91 -16.48 13.50
C ASP A 6 -17.31 -15.14 12.84
N GLU A 7 -17.09 -14.03 13.55
CA GLU A 7 -17.33 -12.67 13.02
C GLU A 7 -16.35 -12.32 11.89
N GLU A 8 -15.10 -12.76 11.99
CA GLU A 8 -14.10 -12.57 10.94
C GLU A 8 -14.43 -13.36 9.66
N ILE A 9 -14.78 -14.64 9.81
CA ILE A 9 -15.27 -15.46 8.69
C ILE A 9 -16.55 -14.86 8.09
N GLY A 10 -17.50 -14.43 8.93
CA GLY A 10 -18.73 -13.79 8.50
C GLY A 10 -18.50 -12.54 7.65
N ARG A 11 -17.66 -11.61 8.13
CA ARG A 11 -17.29 -10.39 7.39
C ARG A 11 -16.63 -10.71 6.04
N HIS A 12 -15.80 -11.76 6.00
CA HIS A 12 -15.15 -12.20 4.77
C HIS A 12 -16.14 -12.81 3.77
N VAL A 13 -17.08 -13.63 4.23
CA VAL A 13 -18.19 -14.16 3.40
C VAL A 13 -19.02 -13.01 2.84
N ALA A 14 -19.37 -12.02 3.65
CA ALA A 14 -20.13 -10.83 3.21
C ALA A 14 -19.40 -10.05 2.11
N ARG A 15 -18.07 -9.89 2.26
CA ARG A 15 -17.21 -9.23 1.27
C ARG A 15 -17.20 -10.01 -0.05
N LEU A 16 -16.91 -11.31 0.00
CA LEU A 16 -16.88 -12.17 -1.19
C LEU A 16 -18.22 -12.15 -1.93
N ARG A 17 -19.34 -12.22 -1.19
CA ARG A 17 -20.69 -12.09 -1.77
C ARG A 17 -20.88 -10.75 -2.48
N ALA A 18 -20.46 -9.65 -1.85
CA ALA A 18 -20.59 -8.30 -2.42
C ALA A 18 -19.73 -8.11 -3.68
N GLU A 19 -18.52 -8.68 -3.72
CA GLU A 19 -17.60 -8.61 -4.87
C GLU A 19 -18.19 -9.24 -6.13
N ILE A 20 -18.97 -10.31 -6.00
CA ILE A 20 -19.66 -10.97 -7.12
C ILE A 20 -21.12 -10.50 -7.32
N GLY A 21 -21.56 -9.50 -6.56
CA GLY A 21 -22.88 -8.86 -6.72
C GLY A 21 -24.08 -9.73 -6.33
N LEU A 22 -23.91 -10.78 -5.51
CA LEU A 22 -25.03 -11.61 -5.05
C LEU A 22 -25.77 -10.97 -3.86
N THR A 23 -27.09 -11.10 -3.83
CA THR A 23 -27.89 -10.76 -2.64
C THR A 23 -27.88 -11.92 -1.63
N LEU A 24 -28.31 -11.64 -0.39
CA LEU A 24 -28.47 -12.69 0.64
C LEU A 24 -29.48 -13.76 0.22
N ASP A 25 -30.55 -13.38 -0.48
CA ASP A 25 -31.54 -14.32 -1.00
C ASP A 25 -30.94 -15.21 -2.07
N ASN A 26 -30.17 -14.65 -3.01
CA ASN A 26 -29.50 -15.45 -4.04
C ASN A 26 -28.56 -16.50 -3.44
N VAL A 27 -27.83 -16.16 -2.38
CA VAL A 27 -26.96 -17.13 -1.69
C VAL A 27 -27.78 -18.21 -1.00
N ALA A 28 -28.86 -17.83 -0.29
CA ALA A 28 -29.72 -18.78 0.41
C ALA A 28 -30.40 -19.77 -0.55
N ASP A 29 -30.90 -19.29 -1.69
CA ASP A 29 -31.53 -20.11 -2.72
C ASP A 29 -30.52 -21.11 -3.31
N LYS A 30 -29.35 -20.62 -3.73
CA LYS A 30 -28.28 -21.49 -4.27
C LYS A 30 -27.74 -22.50 -3.26
N MET A 31 -27.73 -22.17 -1.98
CA MET A 31 -27.36 -23.10 -0.90
C MET A 31 -28.46 -24.15 -0.67
N THR A 32 -29.73 -23.76 -0.78
CA THR A 32 -30.89 -24.67 -0.73
C THR A 32 -30.88 -25.67 -1.88
N GLU A 33 -30.58 -25.21 -3.10
CA GLU A 33 -30.38 -26.07 -4.28
C GLU A 33 -29.28 -27.12 -4.07
N ARG A 34 -28.29 -26.82 -3.22
CA ARG A 34 -27.18 -27.71 -2.85
C ARG A 34 -27.47 -28.57 -1.61
N GLY A 35 -28.71 -28.56 -1.11
CA GLY A 35 -29.16 -29.40 0.00
C GLY A 35 -28.93 -28.80 1.39
N HIS A 36 -28.55 -27.53 1.50
CA HIS A 36 -28.42 -26.83 2.78
C HIS A 36 -29.64 -25.96 3.03
N SER A 37 -30.35 -26.16 4.14
CA SER A 37 -31.58 -25.40 4.48
C SER A 37 -31.30 -23.95 4.89
N TRP A 38 -30.63 -23.20 4.03
CA TRP A 38 -30.35 -21.79 4.24
C TRP A 38 -31.56 -20.96 3.85
N ARG A 39 -31.86 -19.97 4.69
CA ARG A 39 -32.76 -18.87 4.36
C ARG A 39 -31.95 -17.58 4.34
N GLN A 40 -32.51 -16.50 3.83
CA GLN A 40 -31.92 -15.15 3.90
C GLN A 40 -31.37 -14.82 5.30
N SER A 41 -32.16 -15.13 6.35
CA SER A 41 -31.77 -14.93 7.75
C SER A 41 -30.62 -15.84 8.21
N THR A 42 -30.43 -16.99 7.58
CA THR A 42 -29.27 -17.86 7.84
C THR A 42 -28.02 -17.24 7.23
N ALA A 43 -28.08 -16.81 5.97
CA ALA A 43 -26.98 -16.12 5.31
C ALA A 43 -26.57 -14.85 6.09
N TRP A 44 -27.56 -14.05 6.50
CA TRP A 44 -27.33 -12.86 7.32
C TRP A 44 -26.63 -13.18 8.64
N LYS A 45 -27.11 -14.20 9.38
CA LYS A 45 -26.50 -14.61 10.65
C LYS A 45 -25.08 -15.15 10.49
N VAL A 46 -24.79 -15.84 9.38
CA VAL A 46 -23.42 -16.27 9.06
C VAL A 46 -22.54 -15.06 8.81
N GLU A 47 -22.99 -14.10 7.99
CA GLU A 47 -22.24 -12.88 7.67
C GLU A 47 -21.95 -11.98 8.89
N HIS A 48 -22.77 -12.06 9.93
CA HIS A 48 -22.60 -11.30 11.17
C HIS A 48 -21.96 -12.14 12.29
N GLY A 49 -21.52 -13.37 12.01
CA GLY A 49 -20.93 -14.27 13.01
C GLY A 49 -21.91 -14.81 14.06
N GLU A 50 -23.20 -14.49 13.97
CA GLU A 50 -24.25 -14.98 14.88
C GLU A 50 -24.56 -16.48 14.68
N ARG A 51 -24.15 -17.04 13.54
CA ARG A 51 -24.23 -18.47 13.24
C ARG A 51 -22.91 -18.95 12.64
N VAL A 52 -22.36 -20.01 13.23
CA VAL A 52 -21.16 -20.69 12.73
C VAL A 52 -21.42 -21.29 11.35
N LEU A 53 -20.52 -21.04 10.40
CA LEU A 53 -20.46 -21.74 9.11
C LEU A 53 -20.01 -23.18 9.34
N ARG A 54 -20.84 -24.16 9.00
CA ARG A 54 -20.51 -25.57 9.25
C ARG A 54 -19.54 -26.07 8.19
N ALA A 55 -18.62 -26.97 8.58
CA ALA A 55 -17.70 -27.61 7.65
C ALA A 55 -18.41 -28.29 6.46
N SER A 56 -19.59 -28.85 6.68
CA SER A 56 -20.41 -29.45 5.62
C SER A 56 -20.97 -28.45 4.60
N GLU A 57 -21.07 -27.16 4.97
CA GLU A 57 -21.61 -26.09 4.12
C GLU A 57 -20.50 -25.36 3.32
N VAL A 58 -19.23 -25.53 3.71
CA VAL A 58 -18.08 -24.79 3.18
C VAL A 58 -17.90 -24.98 1.68
N THR A 59 -17.91 -26.22 1.19
CA THR A 59 -17.69 -26.51 -0.24
C THR A 59 -18.81 -25.92 -1.09
N ALA A 60 -20.06 -26.10 -0.67
CA ALA A 60 -21.21 -25.54 -1.37
C ALA A 60 -21.18 -24.01 -1.40
N LEU A 61 -20.83 -23.37 -0.27
CA LEU A 61 -20.74 -21.91 -0.20
C LEU A 61 -19.58 -21.38 -1.07
N ALA A 62 -18.43 -22.06 -1.08
CA ALA A 62 -17.31 -21.68 -1.94
C ALA A 62 -17.69 -21.69 -3.43
N GLU A 63 -18.42 -22.73 -3.87
CA GLU A 63 -18.95 -22.80 -5.24
C GLU A 63 -19.97 -21.69 -5.53
N VAL A 64 -20.85 -21.37 -4.58
CA VAL A 64 -21.85 -20.29 -4.74
C VAL A 64 -21.18 -18.93 -4.89
N LEU A 65 -20.10 -18.72 -4.17
CA LEU A 65 -19.31 -17.49 -4.17
C LEU A 65 -18.22 -17.45 -5.24
N ASP A 66 -18.11 -18.49 -6.07
CA ASP A 66 -17.10 -18.62 -7.14
C ASP A 66 -15.66 -18.43 -6.63
N VAL A 67 -15.33 -19.04 -5.49
CA VAL A 67 -13.99 -19.01 -4.90
C VAL A 67 -13.53 -20.41 -4.50
N SER A 68 -12.22 -20.58 -4.33
CA SER A 68 -11.69 -21.81 -3.73
C SER A 68 -12.05 -21.89 -2.24
N VAL A 69 -12.16 -23.11 -1.69
CA VAL A 69 -12.33 -23.33 -0.24
C VAL A 69 -11.20 -22.65 0.55
N PHE A 70 -9.98 -22.67 0.02
CA PHE A 70 -8.85 -21.95 0.61
C PHE A 70 -9.14 -20.46 0.70
N ASN A 71 -9.61 -19.82 -0.37
CA ASN A 71 -9.93 -18.39 -0.35
C ASN A 71 -11.12 -18.08 0.57
N LEU A 72 -12.11 -18.98 0.68
CA LEU A 72 -13.25 -18.81 1.59
C LEU A 72 -12.82 -18.83 3.07
N LEU A 73 -11.93 -19.76 3.44
CA LEU A 73 -11.50 -19.94 4.84
C LEU A 73 -10.31 -19.08 5.23
N ASN A 74 -9.45 -18.73 4.26
CA ASN A 74 -8.29 -17.90 4.49
C ASN A 74 -8.72 -16.43 4.52
N THR A 75 -9.27 -16.02 5.66
CA THR A 75 -9.51 -14.60 5.94
C THR A 75 -8.15 -13.97 6.25
N PRO A 76 -7.63 -13.04 5.42
CA PRO A 76 -6.46 -12.29 5.81
C PRO A 76 -6.85 -11.51 7.06
N SER A 77 -6.23 -11.83 8.20
CA SER A 77 -6.53 -11.08 9.42
C SER A 77 -6.46 -9.59 9.18
N ASP A 78 -7.26 -8.81 9.90
CA ASP A 78 -7.20 -7.34 9.80
C ASP A 78 -5.76 -6.82 10.02
N LYS A 79 -4.92 -7.57 10.74
CA LYS A 79 -3.47 -7.34 10.86
C LYS A 79 -2.71 -7.63 9.57
N ALA A 80 -2.91 -8.80 8.95
CA ALA A 80 -2.27 -9.18 7.69
C ALA A 80 -2.67 -8.24 6.54
N ARG A 81 -3.94 -7.82 6.49
CA ARG A 81 -4.45 -6.85 5.51
C ARG A 81 -3.75 -5.49 5.66
N ARG A 82 -3.69 -4.95 6.90
CA ARG A 82 -2.96 -3.70 7.16
C ARG A 82 -1.48 -3.82 6.82
N ALA A 83 -0.84 -4.93 7.20
CA ALA A 83 0.56 -5.19 6.87
C ALA A 83 0.79 -5.22 5.36
N SER A 84 -0.11 -5.86 4.59
CA SER A 84 -0.06 -5.87 3.13
C SER A 84 -0.20 -4.47 2.54
N THR A 85 -1.12 -3.64 3.04
CA THR A 85 -1.26 -2.24 2.60
C THR A 85 0.03 -1.46 2.84
N TYR A 86 0.60 -1.56 4.05
CA TYR A 86 1.87 -0.90 4.35
C TYR A 86 3.01 -1.39 3.47
N ALA A 87 3.10 -2.69 3.21
CA ALA A 87 4.11 -3.24 2.30
C ALA A 87 3.96 -2.68 0.88
N THR A 88 2.74 -2.62 0.34
CA THR A 88 2.47 -2.03 -0.97
C THR A 88 2.83 -0.54 -1.01
N ASP A 89 2.48 0.22 0.02
CA ASP A 89 2.83 1.64 0.10
C ASP A 89 4.34 1.87 0.15
N VAL A 90 5.09 1.03 0.89
CA VAL A 90 6.55 1.09 0.94
C VAL A 90 7.17 0.81 -0.43
N VAL A 91 6.71 -0.24 -1.13
CA VAL A 91 7.19 -0.56 -2.48
C VAL A 91 6.93 0.61 -3.43
N ARG A 92 5.70 1.12 -3.44
CA ARG A 92 5.30 2.26 -4.29
C ARG A 92 6.15 3.50 -4.01
N ALA A 93 6.32 3.87 -2.74
CA ALA A 93 7.15 5.02 -2.38
C ALA A 93 8.62 4.84 -2.79
N SER A 94 9.13 3.61 -2.73
CA SER A 94 10.50 3.28 -3.16
C SER A 94 10.68 3.46 -4.67
N ASP A 95 9.71 3.02 -5.47
CA ASP A 95 9.72 3.20 -6.92
C ASP A 95 9.62 4.68 -7.30
N GLU A 96 8.71 5.43 -6.65
CA GLU A 96 8.56 6.87 -6.84
C GLU A 96 9.87 7.62 -6.52
N LEU A 97 10.55 7.26 -5.43
CA LEU A 97 11.84 7.84 -5.07
C LEU A 97 12.92 7.53 -6.12
N ARG A 98 13.01 6.27 -6.57
CA ARG A 98 13.98 5.86 -7.59
C ARG A 98 13.79 6.64 -8.89
N LEU A 99 12.55 6.78 -9.36
CA LEU A 99 12.22 7.55 -10.55
C LEU A 99 12.55 9.04 -10.38
N SER A 100 12.26 9.59 -9.20
CA SER A 100 12.55 11.00 -8.91
C SER A 100 14.04 11.30 -8.88
N ILE A 101 14.86 10.38 -8.32
CA ILE A 101 16.33 10.47 -8.38
C ILE A 101 16.82 10.46 -9.83
N GLY A 102 16.28 9.56 -10.66
CA GLY A 102 16.61 9.51 -12.10
C GLY A 102 16.32 10.84 -12.80
N LYS A 103 15.13 11.40 -12.60
CA LYS A 103 14.75 12.71 -13.16
C LYS A 103 15.69 13.83 -12.70
N LEU A 104 16.08 13.84 -11.42
CA LEU A 104 17.02 14.83 -10.91
C LEU A 104 18.40 14.69 -11.57
N LEU A 105 18.88 13.46 -11.75
CA LEU A 105 20.15 13.19 -12.44
C LEU A 105 20.10 13.66 -13.90
N ASP A 106 19.03 13.34 -14.61
CA ASP A 106 18.85 13.77 -16.02
C ASP A 106 18.81 15.30 -16.13
N ALA A 107 18.02 15.96 -15.28
CA ALA A 107 17.96 17.41 -15.21
C ALA A 107 19.33 18.02 -14.87
N ARG A 108 20.09 17.38 -13.99
CA ARG A 108 21.42 17.84 -13.61
C ARG A 108 22.44 17.67 -14.74
N VAL A 109 22.36 16.59 -15.50
CA VAL A 109 23.19 16.40 -16.71
C VAL A 109 22.84 17.48 -17.74
N ALA A 110 21.54 17.70 -18.00
CA ALA A 110 21.08 18.75 -18.90
C ALA A 110 21.60 20.12 -18.47
N TRP A 111 21.48 20.47 -17.18
CA TRP A 111 22.00 21.73 -16.63
C TRP A 111 23.52 21.90 -16.85
N ARG A 112 24.30 20.83 -16.64
CA ARG A 112 25.76 20.88 -16.87
C ARG A 112 26.11 21.12 -18.34
N LEU A 113 25.26 20.70 -19.26
CA LEU A 113 25.45 20.87 -20.70
C LEU A 113 25.01 22.25 -21.20
N VAL A 114 24.29 23.04 -20.39
CA VAL A 114 23.95 24.43 -20.73
C VAL A 114 25.23 25.23 -20.93
N SER A 115 25.36 25.87 -22.09
CA SER A 115 26.51 26.67 -22.50
C SER A 115 26.63 27.98 -21.71
N SER A 116 27.79 28.65 -21.80
CA SER A 116 27.98 29.99 -21.21
C SER A 116 26.94 30.99 -21.74
N ASP A 117 26.71 30.97 -23.05
CA ASP A 117 25.83 31.93 -23.72
C ASP A 117 24.37 31.75 -23.27
N GLU A 118 23.93 30.51 -23.09
CA GLU A 118 22.59 30.20 -22.54
C GLU A 118 22.47 30.59 -21.06
N ARG A 119 23.54 30.44 -20.27
CA ARG A 119 23.55 30.89 -18.86
C ARG A 119 23.52 32.40 -18.74
N ASP A 120 24.21 33.11 -19.61
CA ASP A 120 24.20 34.57 -19.66
C ASP A 120 22.82 35.09 -20.09
N ALA A 121 22.19 34.45 -21.07
CA ALA A 121 20.80 34.74 -21.47
C ALA A 121 19.80 34.49 -20.33
N LEU A 122 19.98 33.43 -19.54
CA LEU A 122 19.17 33.15 -18.36
C LEU A 122 19.35 34.24 -17.28
N ARG A 123 20.58 34.71 -17.05
CA ARG A 123 20.86 35.80 -16.11
C ARG A 123 20.13 37.09 -16.52
N GLU A 124 20.27 37.49 -17.78
CA GLU A 124 19.60 38.67 -18.32
C GLU A 124 18.06 38.54 -18.26
N PHE A 125 17.53 37.33 -18.43
CA PHE A 125 16.11 37.07 -18.23
C PHE A 125 15.66 37.28 -16.78
N ASN A 126 16.39 36.70 -15.81
CA ASN A 126 16.06 36.80 -14.38
C ASN A 126 16.16 38.24 -13.85
N GLU A 127 17.18 38.99 -14.28
CA GLU A 127 17.32 40.41 -13.94
C GLU A 127 16.10 41.23 -14.38
N ARG A 128 15.51 40.91 -15.55
CA ARG A 128 14.31 41.57 -16.07
C ARG A 128 13.04 41.16 -15.32
N THR A 129 12.96 39.94 -14.81
CA THR A 129 11.80 39.45 -14.04
C THR A 129 11.86 39.77 -12.55
N GLN A 130 12.97 40.36 -12.06
CA GLN A 130 13.27 40.54 -10.64
C GLN A 130 13.30 39.22 -9.84
N GLU A 131 13.44 38.08 -10.51
CA GLU A 131 13.84 36.84 -9.85
C GLU A 131 15.35 36.94 -9.60
N GLY A 132 15.78 36.78 -8.35
CA GLY A 132 17.15 37.12 -7.92
C GLY A 132 18.26 36.54 -8.82
N ASP A 133 19.32 37.32 -9.01
CA ASP A 133 20.52 37.01 -9.81
C ASP A 133 21.27 35.72 -9.34
N ASP A 134 20.88 35.20 -8.18
CA ASP A 134 21.47 34.01 -7.56
C ASP A 134 20.93 32.67 -8.10
N ALA A 135 19.89 32.65 -8.94
CA ALA A 135 19.26 31.39 -9.36
C ALA A 135 20.23 30.38 -10.02
N PRO A 136 21.13 30.78 -10.95
CA PRO A 136 22.15 29.86 -11.48
C PRO A 136 23.16 29.39 -10.41
N LEU A 137 23.57 30.28 -9.50
CA LEU A 137 24.49 29.95 -8.40
C LEU A 137 23.87 28.95 -7.42
N ALA A 138 22.57 29.10 -7.14
CA ALA A 138 21.82 28.18 -6.30
C ALA A 138 21.73 26.79 -6.96
N ILE A 139 21.44 26.72 -8.27
CA ILE A 139 21.39 25.45 -9.01
C ILE A 139 22.78 24.78 -9.05
N ASP A 140 23.85 25.54 -9.25
CA ASP A 140 25.22 25.02 -9.23
C ASP A 140 25.63 24.51 -7.85
N ALA A 141 25.20 25.17 -6.77
CA ALA A 141 25.43 24.72 -5.40
C ALA A 141 24.65 23.43 -5.03
N MET A 142 23.46 23.20 -5.61
CA MET A 142 22.54 22.08 -5.26
C MET A 142 22.98 20.69 -5.72
N SER A 143 24.21 20.26 -5.47
CA SER A 143 24.70 18.96 -5.97
C SER A 143 23.79 17.78 -5.58
N VAL A 144 23.75 16.73 -6.40
CA VAL A 144 22.96 15.51 -6.10
C VAL A 144 23.37 14.93 -4.74
N GLY A 145 24.66 14.97 -4.41
CA GLY A 145 25.17 14.56 -3.10
C GLY A 145 24.63 15.43 -1.95
N MET A 146 24.46 16.73 -2.16
CA MET A 146 23.89 17.64 -1.15
C MET A 146 22.40 17.34 -0.93
N VAL A 147 21.62 17.16 -2.00
CA VAL A 147 20.19 16.80 -1.92
C VAL A 147 20.01 15.47 -1.18
N VAL A 148 20.88 14.48 -1.45
CA VAL A 148 20.87 13.20 -0.73
C VAL A 148 21.24 13.37 0.74
N ALA A 149 22.25 14.19 1.07
CA ALA A 149 22.66 14.45 2.45
C ALA A 149 21.57 15.17 3.27
N GLU A 150 20.90 16.16 2.68
CA GLU A 150 19.76 16.86 3.29
C GLU A 150 18.57 15.91 3.50
N SER A 151 18.26 15.07 2.50
CA SER A 151 17.22 14.05 2.61
C SER A 151 17.53 13.03 3.70
N LEU A 152 18.80 12.64 3.85
CA LEU A 152 19.26 11.74 4.92
C LEU A 152 19.12 12.38 6.31
N ALA A 153 19.47 13.67 6.45
CA ALA A 153 19.30 14.39 7.71
C ALA A 153 17.83 14.46 8.13
N LEU A 154 16.93 14.79 7.20
CA LEU A 154 15.48 14.77 7.42
C LEU A 154 14.96 13.38 7.81
N TRP A 155 15.48 12.32 7.18
CA TRP A 155 15.14 10.95 7.56
C TRP A 155 15.59 10.62 8.99
N GLN A 156 16.81 10.98 9.38
CA GLN A 156 17.32 10.75 10.74
C GLN A 156 16.49 11.47 11.81
N GLU A 157 16.05 12.70 11.52
CA GLU A 157 15.15 13.46 12.40
C GLU A 157 13.79 12.79 12.55
N LYS A 158 13.17 12.40 11.43
CA LYS A 158 11.88 11.68 11.45
C LYS A 158 11.98 10.32 12.16
N LYS A 159 13.08 9.60 11.98
CA LYS A 159 13.33 8.31 12.65
C LYS A 159 13.34 8.47 14.17
N LYS A 160 14.06 9.48 14.69
CA LYS A 160 14.11 9.78 16.14
C LYS A 160 12.73 10.12 16.74
N GLY A 161 11.82 10.69 15.94
CA GLY A 161 10.45 10.99 16.35
C GLY A 161 9.47 9.81 16.31
N THR A 162 9.88 8.64 15.80
CA THR A 162 8.99 7.46 15.65
C THR A 162 9.23 6.41 16.74
N ALA A 163 8.18 5.67 17.11
CA ALA A 163 8.23 4.57 18.09
C ALA A 163 9.10 3.35 17.67
N ILE A 164 9.76 3.43 16.51
CA ILE A 164 10.62 2.38 15.95
C ILE A 164 11.81 2.08 16.88
N GLU A 165 12.41 3.09 17.52
CA GLU A 165 13.49 2.89 18.50
C GLU A 165 13.05 2.09 19.74
N ARG A 166 11.77 2.15 20.12
CA ARG A 166 11.25 1.41 21.29
C ARG A 166 10.84 -0.03 20.98
N LEU A 167 10.53 -0.35 19.73
CA LEU A 167 9.91 -1.62 19.35
C LEU A 167 10.85 -2.60 18.66
N MET A 168 11.96 -2.14 18.07
CA MET A 168 12.92 -3.01 17.38
C MET A 168 14.38 -2.51 17.51
N PRO A 169 15.04 -2.69 18.66
CA PRO A 169 16.43 -2.25 18.86
C PRO A 169 17.42 -2.96 17.90
N ASP A 170 17.12 -4.18 17.46
CA ASP A 170 18.03 -5.01 16.65
C ASP A 170 17.80 -4.95 15.13
N ALA A 171 16.75 -4.25 14.65
CA ALA A 171 16.48 -4.13 13.22
C ALA A 171 17.38 -3.11 12.49
N VAL A 172 18.26 -2.42 13.22
CA VAL A 172 19.11 -1.34 12.69
C VAL A 172 20.50 -1.83 12.27
N THR A 173 20.87 -3.07 12.57
CA THR A 173 22.11 -3.67 12.04
C THR A 173 21.84 -4.43 10.77
N GLY A 174 22.03 -3.79 9.61
CA GLY A 174 21.84 -4.47 8.33
C GLY A 174 22.23 -3.66 7.11
N ASP A 175 23.50 -3.24 7.02
CA ASP A 175 24.19 -3.22 5.72
C ASP A 175 24.17 -4.66 5.19
N GLY A 176 23.13 -5.01 4.45
CA GLY A 176 22.88 -6.41 4.12
C GLY A 176 21.81 -6.52 3.04
N ILE A 177 22.25 -6.29 1.80
CA ILE A 177 21.59 -6.82 0.61
C ILE A 177 21.40 -8.32 0.84
N VAL A 178 20.17 -8.76 1.12
CA VAL A 178 19.79 -10.15 0.85
C VAL A 178 19.31 -10.15 -0.60
N ALA A 179 20.23 -10.57 -1.47
CA ALA A 179 19.90 -10.98 -2.81
C ALA A 179 18.92 -12.16 -2.73
N LEU A 180 17.80 -12.03 -3.44
CA LEU A 180 17.05 -13.14 -4.02
C LEU A 180 16.87 -12.82 -5.50
#